data_AF-A0A1X2YVC9-F1
#
_entry.id   AF-A0A1X2YVC9-F1
#
_cell.length_a   1.000
_cell.length_b   1.000
_cell.length_c   1.000
_cell.angle_alpha   90.00
_cell.angle_beta   90.00
_cell.angle_gamma   90.00
#
_symmetry.space_group_name_H-M   'P 1'
#
loop_
_entity.id
_entity.type
_entity.pdbx_description
1 polymer ?
#
loop_
_entity_poly.entity_id
_entity_poly.type
_entity_poly.pdbx_seq_one_letter_code
_entity_poly.pdbx_strand_id
1 'polypeptide(L)'
;SGKADLPLLSVLQSIREHIATLVYPGFIGKTPPDALPSIERYLHADLLRLTKAKNDKNRDVRWAWEADEAKQLADNTMAKAQREPAGPRHETLMKQAETVRWMLEEFYVSLWAQELGTPKPISLQRIKKAIA
;
A
#
# COMPACT_ATOMS: atom_id res chain seq x y z
N SER A 1 1.41 13.24 -31.57
CA SER A 1 1.18 12.38 -30.41
C SER A 1 2.50 12.04 -29.76
N GLY A 2 2.83 12.68 -28.64
CA GLY A 2 4.07 12.40 -27.92
C GLY A 2 4.04 10.96 -27.40
N LYS A 3 5.15 10.22 -27.57
CA LYS A 3 5.33 8.91 -26.92
C LYS A 3 5.16 9.14 -25.43
N ALA A 4 4.07 8.62 -24.84
CA ALA A 4 3.93 8.68 -23.40
C ALA A 4 5.16 7.99 -22.80
N ASP A 5 5.87 8.70 -21.92
CA ASP A 5 7.04 8.17 -21.24
C ASP A 5 6.66 6.89 -20.49
N LEU A 6 7.19 5.75 -20.92
CA LEU A 6 6.91 4.41 -20.35
C LEU A 6 6.91 4.39 -18.81
N PRO A 7 7.88 5.02 -18.10
CA PRO A 7 7.86 5.08 -16.65
C PRO A 7 6.61 5.76 -16.06
N LEU A 8 6.14 6.85 -16.69
CA LEU A 8 4.98 7.59 -16.20
C LEU A 8 3.68 6.82 -16.46
N LEU A 9 3.60 6.05 -17.55
CA LEU A 9 2.49 5.14 -17.78
C LEU A 9 2.42 4.05 -16.70
N SER A 10 3.55 3.47 -16.32
CA SER A 10 3.62 2.49 -15.24
C SER A 10 3.17 3.08 -13.90
N VAL A 11 3.55 4.32 -13.60
CA VAL A 11 3.08 5.04 -12.39
C VAL A 11 1.57 5.22 -12.41
N LEU A 12 1.01 5.70 -13.52
CA LEU A 12 -0.44 5.89 -13.66
C LEU A 12 -1.23 4.58 -13.52
N GLN A 13 -0.71 3.49 -14.08
CA GLN A 13 -1.33 2.17 -13.97
C GLN A 13 -1.28 1.66 -12.53
N SER A 14 -0.11 1.75 -11.87
CA SER A 14 0.06 1.38 -10.46
C SER A 14 -0.87 2.18 -9.53
N ILE A 15 -1.00 3.49 -9.74
CA ILE A 15 -1.92 4.34 -8.98
C ILE A 15 -3.38 3.90 -9.21
N ARG A 16 -3.78 3.63 -10.45
CA ARG A 16 -5.14 3.16 -10.76
C ARG A 16 -5.44 1.85 -10.03
N GLU A 17 -4.51 0.91 -10.05
CA GLU A 17 -4.64 -0.37 -9.35
C GLU A 17 -4.70 -0.18 -7.85
N HIS A 18 -3.88 0.70 -7.28
CA HIS A 18 -3.86 1.02 -5.87
C HIS A 18 -5.18 1.63 -5.38
N ILE A 19 -5.71 2.64 -6.08
CA ILE A 19 -7.00 3.26 -5.79
C ILE A 19 -8.13 2.22 -5.75
N ALA A 20 -8.11 1.25 -6.67
CA ALA A 20 -9.12 0.19 -6.72
C ALA A 20 -9.09 -0.73 -5.48
N THR A 21 -7.98 -0.76 -4.73
CA THR A 21 -7.90 -1.49 -3.45
C THR A 21 -8.42 -0.68 -2.25
N LEU A 22 -8.48 0.65 -2.37
CA LEU A 22 -8.90 1.56 -1.29
C LEU A 22 -10.38 1.94 -1.41
N VAL A 23 -10.86 2.17 -2.64
CA VAL A 23 -12.21 2.65 -2.92
C VAL A 23 -12.88 1.74 -3.94
N TYR A 24 -13.79 0.91 -3.45
CA TYR A 24 -14.59 -0.04 -4.22
C TYR A 24 -15.97 -0.23 -3.57
N PRO A 25 -17.00 -0.74 -4.28
CA PRO A 25 -18.30 -0.98 -3.67
C PRO A 25 -18.19 -1.83 -2.39
N GLY A 26 -18.57 -1.25 -1.25
CA GLY A 26 -18.49 -1.90 0.07
C GLY A 26 -17.26 -1.57 0.91
N PHE A 27 -16.32 -0.74 0.42
CA PHE A 27 -15.08 -0.41 1.16
C PHE A 27 -15.34 0.17 2.55
N ILE A 28 -16.37 1.00 2.74
CA ILE A 28 -16.72 1.59 4.04
C ILE A 28 -16.95 0.51 5.11
N GLY A 29 -17.61 -0.60 4.75
CA GLY A 29 -17.88 -1.69 5.69
C GLY A 29 -16.74 -2.70 5.84
N LYS A 30 -15.74 -2.65 4.94
CA LYS A 30 -14.58 -3.56 4.94
C LYS A 30 -13.31 -2.92 5.48
N THR A 31 -13.23 -1.60 5.48
CA THR A 31 -12.11 -0.84 6.02
C THR A 31 -12.24 -0.75 7.55
N PRO A 32 -11.20 -1.08 8.33
CA PRO A 32 -11.19 -0.89 9.77
C PRO A 32 -11.48 0.58 10.16
N PRO A 33 -12.21 0.82 11.26
CA PRO A 33 -12.61 2.18 11.65
C PRO A 33 -11.46 3.16 11.83
N ASP A 34 -10.30 2.69 12.28
CA ASP A 34 -9.09 3.48 12.47
C ASP A 34 -8.36 3.81 11.16
N ALA A 35 -8.50 2.96 10.14
CA ALA A 35 -7.93 3.18 8.82
C ALA A 35 -8.80 4.08 7.94
N LEU A 36 -10.13 4.09 8.14
CA LEU A 36 -11.07 4.79 7.27
C LEU A 36 -10.78 6.31 7.10
N PRO A 37 -10.44 7.08 8.16
CA PRO A 37 -10.07 8.49 8.00
C PRO A 37 -8.79 8.70 7.19
N SER A 38 -7.90 7.70 7.12
CA SER A 38 -6.63 7.79 6.40
C SER A 38 -6.76 7.52 4.90
N ILE A 39 -7.91 7.06 4.40
CA ILE A 39 -8.11 6.77 2.97
C ILE A 39 -7.83 8.00 2.11
N GLU A 40 -8.30 9.18 2.52
CA GLU A 40 -8.00 10.43 1.80
C GLU A 40 -6.48 10.67 1.73
N ARG A 41 -5.76 10.49 2.84
CA ARG A 41 -4.31 10.68 2.90
C ARG A 41 -3.55 9.70 1.99
N TYR A 42 -4.00 8.44 1.90
CA TYR A 42 -3.40 7.46 0.99
C TYR A 42 -3.62 7.83 -0.48
N LEU A 43 -4.82 8.30 -0.83
CA LEU A 43 -5.11 8.80 -2.18
C LEU A 43 -4.32 10.09 -2.50
N HIS A 44 -4.12 10.96 -1.51
CA HIS A 44 -3.28 12.15 -1.65
C HIS A 44 -1.81 11.78 -1.87
N ALA A 45 -1.33 10.71 -1.22
CA ALA A 45 0.02 10.20 -1.47
C ALA A 45 0.22 9.75 -2.93
N ASP A 46 -0.79 9.15 -3.57
CA ASP A 46 -0.76 8.83 -5.00
C ASP A 46 -0.66 10.07 -5.90
N LEU A 47 -1.37 11.15 -5.56
CA LEU A 47 -1.28 12.42 -6.29
C LEU A 47 0.12 13.04 -6.18
N LEU A 48 0.72 12.97 -4.99
CA LEU A 48 2.08 13.43 -4.76
C LEU A 48 3.10 12.56 -5.50
N ARG A 49 2.92 11.23 -5.50
CA ARG A 49 3.73 10.29 -6.30
C ARG A 49 3.72 10.68 -7.77
N LEU A 50 2.53 10.88 -8.35
CA LEU A 50 2.39 11.25 -9.76
C LEU A 50 3.13 12.57 -10.07
N THR A 51 3.01 13.56 -9.20
CA THR A 51 3.68 14.85 -9.36
C THR A 51 5.20 14.72 -9.26
N LYS A 52 5.69 13.95 -8.28
CA LYS A 52 7.12 13.74 -8.03
C LYS A 52 7.78 12.86 -9.09
N ALA A 53 7.07 11.87 -9.63
CA ALA A 53 7.57 10.98 -10.67
C ALA A 53 7.84 11.70 -12.01
N LYS A 54 7.12 12.81 -12.28
CA LYS A 54 7.41 13.68 -13.44
C LYS A 54 8.76 14.37 -13.32
N ASN A 55 9.19 14.69 -12.09
CA ASN A 55 10.42 15.41 -11.81
C ASN A 55 11.64 14.47 -11.62
N ASP A 56 11.45 13.33 -10.95
CA ASP A 56 12.51 12.34 -10.69
C ASP A 56 12.00 10.91 -10.87
N LYS A 57 12.13 10.41 -12.11
CA LYS A 57 11.69 9.06 -12.52
C LYS A 57 12.51 7.96 -11.85
N ASN A 58 13.83 8.15 -11.72
CA ASN A 58 14.73 7.12 -11.20
C ASN A 58 14.48 6.87 -9.71
N ARG A 59 14.11 7.90 -8.95
CA ARG A 59 13.67 7.73 -7.56
C ARG A 59 12.37 6.96 -7.47
N ASP A 60 11.37 7.26 -8.32
CA ASP A 60 10.12 6.49 -8.33
C ASP A 60 10.36 5.01 -8.65
N VAL A 61 11.19 4.70 -9.65
CA VAL A 61 11.54 3.31 -10.01
C VAL A 61 12.13 2.55 -8.82
N ARG A 62 13.02 3.17 -8.04
CA ARG A 62 13.60 2.55 -6.83
C ARG A 62 12.54 2.31 -5.76
N TRP A 63 11.72 3.31 -5.45
CA TRP A 63 10.65 3.15 -4.46
C TRP A 63 9.56 2.18 -4.91
N ALA A 64 9.25 2.11 -6.20
CA ALA A 64 8.31 1.14 -6.75
C ALA A 64 8.78 -0.30 -6.52
N TRP A 65 10.09 -0.56 -6.59
CA TRP A 65 10.64 -1.88 -6.26
C TRP A 65 10.47 -2.22 -4.77
N GLU A 66 10.76 -1.29 -3.86
CA GLU A 66 10.52 -1.49 -2.43
C GLU A 66 9.02 -1.70 -2.11
N ALA A 67 8.16 -0.95 -2.78
CA ALA A 67 6.72 -1.04 -2.65
C ALA A 67 6.15 -2.37 -3.15
N ASP A 68 6.68 -2.90 -4.26
CA ASP A 68 6.31 -4.21 -4.79
C ASP A 68 6.71 -5.34 -3.83
N GLU A 69 7.90 -5.27 -3.25
CA GLU A 69 8.34 -6.22 -2.23
C GLU A 69 7.41 -6.20 -1.00
N ALA A 70 7.09 -5.00 -0.50
CA ALA A 70 6.16 -4.83 0.63
C ALA A 70 4.74 -5.34 0.29
N LYS A 71 4.27 -5.09 -0.93
CA LYS A 71 2.97 -5.57 -1.40
C LYS A 71 2.94 -7.09 -1.45
N GLN A 72 3.97 -7.72 -1.99
CA GLN A 72 4.06 -9.17 -2.10
C GLN A 72 4.08 -9.84 -0.73
N LEU A 73 4.73 -9.23 0.26
CA LEU A 73 4.66 -9.66 1.67
C LEU A 73 3.23 -9.57 2.23
N ALA A 74 2.52 -8.47 1.99
CA ALA A 74 1.14 -8.29 2.45
C ALA A 74 0.19 -9.30 1.79
N ASP A 75 0.28 -9.47 0.47
CA ASP A 75 -0.55 -10.40 -0.30
C ASP A 75 -0.32 -11.85 0.16
N ASN A 76 0.95 -12.25 0.34
CA ASN A 76 1.28 -13.59 0.83
C ASN A 76 0.77 -13.83 2.26
N THR A 77 0.83 -12.81 3.13
CA THR A 77 0.32 -12.89 4.50
C THR A 77 -1.20 -13.06 4.49
N MET A 78 -1.92 -12.30 3.66
CA MET A 78 -3.37 -12.44 3.48
C MET A 78 -3.75 -13.80 2.90
N ALA A 79 -3.08 -14.25 1.84
CA ALA A 79 -3.34 -15.54 1.20
C ALA A 79 -3.09 -16.71 2.17
N LYS A 80 -2.07 -16.62 3.04
CA LYS A 80 -1.82 -17.60 4.09
C LYS A 80 -2.96 -17.63 5.11
N ALA A 81 -3.43 -16.47 5.57
CA ALA A 81 -4.53 -16.38 6.52
C ALA A 81 -5.83 -16.98 5.96
N GLN A 82 -6.16 -16.66 4.70
CA GLN A 82 -7.37 -17.16 4.02
C GLN A 82 -7.39 -18.68 3.82
N ARG A 83 -6.22 -19.32 3.71
CA ARG A 83 -6.10 -20.78 3.55
C ARG A 83 -6.19 -21.53 4.88
N GLU A 84 -6.01 -20.87 6.01
CA GLU A 84 -6.09 -21.51 7.32
C GLU A 84 -7.56 -21.88 7.63
N PRO A 85 -7.85 -23.12 8.08
CA PRO A 85 -9.19 -23.53 8.48
C PRO A 85 -9.77 -22.66 9.61
N ALA A 86 -11.08 -22.48 9.61
CA ALA A 86 -11.77 -21.70 10.63
C ALA A 86 -11.42 -22.17 12.05
N GLY A 87 -11.11 -21.20 12.92
CA GLY A 87 -10.71 -21.44 14.30
C GLY A 87 -9.82 -20.31 14.83
N PRO A 88 -9.34 -20.40 16.09
CA PRO A 88 -8.59 -19.32 16.74
C PRO A 88 -7.32 -18.89 15.98
N ARG A 89 -6.67 -19.85 15.31
CA ARG A 89 -5.48 -19.59 14.49
C ARG A 89 -5.81 -18.79 13.24
N HIS A 90 -6.89 -19.13 12.55
CA HIS A 90 -7.37 -18.37 11.39
C HIS A 90 -7.66 -16.92 11.77
N GLU A 91 -8.39 -16.69 12.88
CA GLU A 91 -8.68 -15.33 13.37
C GLU A 91 -7.41 -14.53 13.68
N THR A 92 -6.40 -15.19 14.28
CA THR A 92 -5.11 -14.57 14.58
C THR A 92 -4.36 -14.17 13.31
N LEU A 93 -4.31 -15.07 12.31
CA LEU A 93 -3.65 -14.80 11.05
C LEU A 93 -4.39 -13.73 10.23
N MET A 94 -5.73 -13.70 10.26
CA MET A 94 -6.52 -12.67 9.60
C MET A 94 -6.24 -11.28 10.19
N LYS A 95 -6.20 -11.15 11.52
CA LYS A 95 -5.83 -9.89 12.19
C LYS A 95 -4.40 -9.45 11.84
N GLN A 96 -3.45 -10.39 11.79
CA GLN A 96 -2.08 -10.10 11.36
C GLN A 96 -2.04 -9.61 9.90
N ALA A 97 -2.76 -10.28 9.00
CA ALA A 97 -2.84 -9.91 7.59
C ALA A 97 -3.48 -8.53 7.38
N GLU A 98 -4.55 -8.21 8.10
CA GLU A 98 -5.17 -6.88 8.11
C GLU A 98 -4.19 -5.81 8.61
N THR A 99 -3.46 -6.10 9.69
CA THR A 99 -2.43 -5.19 10.22
C THR A 99 -1.36 -4.90 9.16
N VAL A 100 -0.83 -5.93 8.51
CA VAL A 100 0.18 -5.79 7.46
C VAL A 100 -0.36 -5.04 6.24
N ARG A 101 -1.63 -5.28 5.87
CA ARG A 101 -2.31 -4.58 4.78
C ARG A 101 -2.35 -3.07 5.02
N TRP A 102 -2.58 -2.60 6.26
CA TRP A 102 -2.58 -1.16 6.56
C TRP A 102 -1.18 -0.60 6.81
N MET A 103 -0.24 -1.41 7.29
CA MET A 103 1.18 -1.03 7.31
C MET A 103 1.72 -0.75 5.90
N LEU A 104 1.24 -1.46 4.88
CA LEU A 104 1.59 -1.20 3.48
C LEU A 104 1.20 0.22 3.04
N GLU A 105 0.02 0.69 3.42
CA GLU A 105 -0.48 2.02 3.07
C GLU A 105 0.36 3.14 3.70
N GLU A 106 0.69 2.99 4.97
CA GLU A 106 1.62 3.91 5.63
C GLU A 106 2.99 3.90 4.95
N PHE A 107 3.41 2.74 4.40
CA PHE A 107 4.69 2.62 3.74
C PHE A 107 4.71 3.34 2.41
N TYR A 108 3.60 3.29 1.66
CA TYR A 108 3.42 4.11 0.46
C TYR A 108 3.49 5.61 0.77
N VAL A 109 2.86 6.06 1.85
CA VAL A 109 3.00 7.46 2.31
C VAL A 109 4.45 7.79 2.65
N SER A 110 5.16 6.91 3.34
CA SER A 110 6.56 7.12 3.73
C SER A 110 7.53 7.20 2.53
N LEU A 111 7.23 6.48 1.45
CA LEU A 111 7.99 6.52 0.21
C LEU A 111 7.70 7.82 -0.55
N TRP A 112 6.43 8.10 -0.88
CA TRP A 112 6.10 9.12 -1.87
C TRP A 112 5.62 10.45 -1.29
N ALA A 113 5.18 10.47 -0.04
CA ALA A 113 4.42 11.57 0.56
C ALA A 113 4.85 11.87 2.00
N GLN A 114 6.16 11.93 2.24
CA GLN A 114 6.75 12.22 3.55
C GLN A 114 6.19 13.49 4.22
N GLU A 115 5.81 14.49 3.41
CA GLU A 115 5.18 15.74 3.87
C GLU A 115 3.80 15.56 4.50
N LEU A 116 3.06 14.49 4.17
CA LEU A 116 1.77 14.17 4.77
C LEU A 116 1.91 13.52 6.15
N GLY A 117 3.11 13.03 6.48
CA GLY A 117 3.39 12.32 7.71
C GLY A 117 2.70 10.95 7.81
N THR A 118 3.17 10.16 8.76
CA THR A 118 2.53 8.91 9.17
C THR A 118 2.31 8.90 10.69
N PRO A 119 1.23 8.27 11.19
CA PRO A 119 1.02 8.16 12.63
C PRO A 119 2.17 7.45 13.36
N LYS A 120 2.84 6.54 12.65
CA LYS A 120 4.03 5.81 13.11
C LYS A 120 5.01 5.67 11.95
N PRO A 121 6.33 5.82 12.17
CA PRO A 121 7.30 5.53 11.12
C PRO A 121 7.14 4.09 10.65
N ILE A 122 7.20 3.87 9.34
CA ILE A 122 7.05 2.53 8.78
C ILE A 122 8.13 2.30 7.73
N SER A 123 8.56 1.05 7.62
CA SER A 123 9.57 0.64 6.65
C SER A 123 9.33 -0.81 6.26
N LEU A 124 9.93 -1.23 5.16
CA LEU A 124 9.91 -2.63 4.73
C LEU A 124 10.38 -3.59 5.85
N GLN A 125 11.41 -3.20 6.64
CA GLN A 125 11.87 -4.00 7.78
C GLN A 125 10.81 -4.12 8.89
N ARG A 126 10.04 -3.06 9.16
CA ARG A 126 8.95 -3.10 10.14
C ARG A 126 7.81 -4.00 9.64
N ILE A 127 7.51 -3.99 8.34
CA ILE A 127 6.55 -4.92 7.72
C ILE A 127 7.03 -6.37 7.88
N LYS A 128 8.29 -6.67 7.53
CA LYS A 128 8.88 -8.00 7.71
C LYS A 128 8.79 -8.49 9.16
N LYS A 129 9.06 -7.60 10.12
CA LYS A 129 8.95 -7.92 11.55
C LYS A 129 7.51 -8.19 12.01
N ALA A 130 6.51 -7.55 11.41
CA ALA A 130 5.10 -7.79 11.73
C ALA A 130 4.59 -9.15 11.24
N ILE A 131 5.26 -9.74 10.24
CA ILE A 131 4.92 -11.04 9.65
C ILE A 131 5.59 -12.21 10.40
N ALA A 132 6.80 -11.96 10.92
CA ALA A 132 7.59 -12.92 11.68
C ALA A 132 6.94 -13.29 13.03
#